data_AF-A0A535TL96-F1
#
_entry.id   AF-A0A535TL96-F1
#
_cell.length_a   1.000
_cell.length_b   1.000
_cell.length_c   1.000
_cell.angle_alpha   90.00
_cell.angle_beta   90.00
_cell.angle_gamma   90.00
#
_symmetry.space_group_name_H-M   'P 1'
#
loop_
_entity.id
_entity.type
_entity.pdbx_description
1 polymer ?
#
loop_
_entity_poly.entity_id
_entity_poly.type
_entity_poly.pdbx_seq_one_letter_code
_entity_poly.pdbx_strand_id
1 'polypeptide(L)'
;LEVLPAVLTAGVVFAVVQFLVSNFIGPELTDVLAALVSMAAVALLLRVWKPRALWGFAADRAAVPAGGTARLRSVGAAVAQVVDPPGRIVRAYMMYVILVVVILIGQMGNLPFFSGSPAGNVKNALHTPANITADFKCGQPAYKLCPAPWIGPTATQDAGAFKFPFWRFQWPGSYTGTSAKPKPEIFQEPQIVTKSTAYPITFTWDFLAAAGSLVLFACIIAFIVMASRGAPLRLFFTTYGRTLRQLALPIMTIAFILGIAAVMNFSGMTSTLALLMAKTGAVFPFFSAVIGALGVFLTGSDTASNTLFGPMQAFTAKQIVIGGHHLNPILTAGTNSSGGVMGKMISPQNLSVGAAGVNRVGAEGEIFRRTIGYSLILTAAVGFVALIEVYLIPGIIPTLS
;
A
#
# COMPACT_ATOMS: atom_id res chain seq x y z
N LEU A 1 -18.67 2.90 -22.21
CA LEU A 1 -19.30 3.89 -21.30
C LEU A 1 -20.39 3.28 -20.41
N GLU A 2 -20.99 2.14 -20.76
CA GLU A 2 -22.11 1.61 -19.96
C GLU A 2 -21.74 1.14 -18.54
N VAL A 3 -20.49 0.75 -18.29
CA VAL A 3 -20.00 0.38 -16.95
C VAL A 3 -19.62 1.59 -16.09
N LEU A 4 -19.70 2.82 -16.64
CA LEU A 4 -19.27 4.05 -15.96
C LEU A 4 -19.97 4.27 -14.60
N PRO A 5 -21.28 4.01 -14.43
CA PRO A 5 -21.93 4.17 -13.12
C PRO A 5 -21.30 3.29 -12.03
N ALA A 6 -20.96 2.04 -12.36
CA ALA A 6 -20.30 1.13 -11.44
C ALA A 6 -18.87 1.57 -11.13
N VAL A 7 -18.11 2.00 -12.14
CA VAL A 7 -16.74 2.50 -11.98
C VAL A 7 -16.70 3.77 -11.15
N LEU A 8 -17.60 4.73 -11.41
CA LEU A 8 -17.69 5.98 -10.65
C LEU A 8 -18.12 5.73 -9.21
N THR A 9 -19.12 4.87 -9.00
CA THR A 9 -19.56 4.52 -7.64
C THR A 9 -18.41 3.87 -6.88
N ALA A 10 -17.71 2.91 -7.48
CA ALA A 10 -16.56 2.26 -6.87
C ALA A 10 -15.47 3.29 -6.53
N GLY A 11 -15.07 4.12 -7.50
CA GLY A 11 -13.99 5.08 -7.36
C GLY A 11 -14.29 6.22 -6.38
N VAL A 12 -15.47 6.83 -6.45
CA VAL A 12 -15.87 7.95 -5.57
C VAL A 12 -16.02 7.46 -4.13
N VAL A 13 -16.72 6.34 -3.91
CA VAL A 13 -16.89 5.79 -2.56
C VAL A 13 -15.54 5.40 -1.97
N PHE A 14 -14.69 4.75 -2.78
CA PHE A 14 -13.34 4.39 -2.35
C PHE A 14 -12.53 5.63 -1.96
N ALA A 15 -12.48 6.65 -2.82
CA ALA A 15 -11.72 7.88 -2.57
C ALA A 15 -12.22 8.64 -1.33
N VAL A 16 -13.53 8.78 -1.15
CA VAL A 16 -14.12 9.47 0.02
C VAL A 16 -13.80 8.72 1.31
N VAL A 17 -14.00 7.40 1.34
CA VAL A 17 -13.70 6.60 2.53
C VAL A 17 -12.20 6.62 2.80
N GLN A 18 -11.36 6.51 1.76
CA GLN A 18 -9.92 6.57 1.91
C GLN A 18 -9.48 7.92 2.50
N PHE A 19 -10.05 9.02 2.03
CA PHE A 19 -9.79 10.37 2.57
C PHE A 19 -10.22 10.49 4.04
N LEU A 20 -11.41 10.01 4.41
CA LEU A 20 -11.88 10.08 5.80
C LEU A 20 -11.03 9.21 6.73
N VAL A 21 -10.74 7.98 6.32
CA VAL A 21 -9.97 7.04 7.14
C VAL A 21 -8.53 7.51 7.31
N SER A 22 -7.88 8.04 6.27
CA SER A 22 -6.50 8.51 6.36
C SER A 22 -6.34 9.72 7.29
N ASN A 23 -7.35 10.60 7.32
CA ASN A 23 -7.33 11.80 8.16
C ASN A 23 -7.74 11.54 9.62
N PHE A 24 -8.68 10.62 9.87
CA PHE A 24 -9.29 10.45 11.21
C PHE A 24 -8.91 9.16 11.93
N ILE A 25 -8.50 8.10 11.22
CA ILE A 25 -8.18 6.80 11.82
C ILE A 25 -6.67 6.56 11.70
N GLY A 26 -6.12 6.70 10.48
CA GLY A 26 -4.70 6.54 10.20
C GLY A 26 -4.44 5.67 8.96
N PRO A 27 -3.17 5.57 8.54
CA PRO A 27 -2.80 5.02 7.23
C PRO A 27 -3.01 3.50 7.10
N GLU A 28 -2.96 2.75 8.20
CA GLU A 28 -2.88 1.28 8.22
C GLU A 28 -4.13 0.56 7.69
N LEU A 29 -5.31 1.18 7.81
CA LEU A 29 -6.62 0.58 7.46
C LEU A 29 -7.29 1.24 6.26
N THR A 30 -6.67 2.29 5.75
CA THR A 30 -7.26 3.18 4.75
C THR A 30 -7.77 2.42 3.54
N ASP A 31 -6.95 1.53 2.99
CA ASP A 31 -7.25 0.77 1.79
C ASP A 31 -8.28 -0.34 2.04
N VAL A 32 -8.21 -1.00 3.21
CA VAL A 32 -9.10 -2.11 3.58
C VAL A 32 -10.53 -1.61 3.78
N LEU A 33 -10.71 -0.53 4.53
CA LEU A 33 -12.04 0.03 4.79
C LEU A 33 -12.64 0.65 3.52
N ALA A 34 -11.84 1.37 2.73
CA ALA A 34 -12.27 1.91 1.45
C ALA A 34 -12.74 0.82 0.49
N ALA A 35 -12.01 -0.29 0.38
CA ALA A 35 -12.37 -1.42 -0.46
C ALA A 35 -13.70 -2.07 -0.02
N LEU A 36 -13.88 -2.34 1.28
CA LEU A 36 -15.09 -2.99 1.80
C LEU A 36 -16.35 -2.13 1.57
N VAL A 37 -16.25 -0.82 1.84
CA VAL A 37 -17.38 0.10 1.64
C VAL A 37 -17.65 0.28 0.14
N SER A 38 -16.61 0.37 -0.69
CA SER A 38 -16.74 0.45 -2.15
C SER A 38 -17.41 -0.80 -2.73
N MET A 39 -17.02 -2.00 -2.29
CA MET A 39 -17.67 -3.26 -2.67
C MET A 39 -19.16 -3.28 -2.28
N ALA A 40 -19.48 -2.86 -1.05
CA ALA A 40 -20.86 -2.77 -0.59
C ALA A 40 -21.69 -1.78 -1.42
N ALA A 41 -21.13 -0.61 -1.74
CA ALA A 41 -21.78 0.40 -2.56
C ALA A 41 -22.04 -0.09 -3.99
N VAL A 42 -21.07 -0.77 -4.61
CA VAL A 42 -21.27 -1.39 -5.94
C VAL A 42 -22.33 -2.50 -5.87
N ALA A 43 -22.32 -3.34 -4.84
CA ALA A 43 -23.33 -4.38 -4.66
C ALA A 43 -24.74 -3.80 -4.51
N LEU A 44 -24.89 -2.69 -3.77
CA LEU A 44 -26.16 -1.97 -3.63
C LEU A 44 -26.59 -1.31 -4.94
N LEU A 45 -25.66 -0.66 -5.65
CA LEU A 45 -25.93 -0.09 -6.96
C LEU A 45 -26.45 -1.16 -7.92
N LEU A 46 -25.80 -2.33 -7.97
CA LEU A 46 -26.19 -3.42 -8.86
C LEU A 46 -27.55 -4.06 -8.53
N ARG A 47 -28.12 -3.80 -7.33
CA ARG A 47 -29.50 -4.18 -7.01
C ARG A 47 -30.51 -3.28 -7.70
N VAL A 48 -30.19 -2.01 -7.90
CA VAL A 48 -31.09 -0.99 -8.46
C VAL A 48 -30.81 -0.75 -9.94
N TRP A 49 -29.56 -0.91 -10.36
CA TRP A 49 -29.08 -0.61 -11.70
C TRP A 49 -28.40 -1.84 -12.33
N LYS A 50 -28.74 -2.13 -13.59
CA LYS A 50 -28.08 -3.16 -14.40
C LYS A 50 -27.63 -2.56 -15.73
N PRO A 51 -26.46 -2.96 -16.26
CA PRO A 51 -25.98 -2.44 -17.54
C PRO A 51 -26.93 -2.84 -18.67
N ARG A 52 -27.14 -1.93 -19.63
CA ARG A 52 -28.07 -2.11 -20.76
C ARG A 52 -27.54 -3.11 -21.80
N ALA A 53 -26.23 -3.13 -22.02
CA ALA A 53 -25.51 -4.12 -22.82
C ALA A 53 -24.43 -4.80 -21.96
N LEU A 54 -24.49 -6.13 -21.96
CA LEU A 54 -23.43 -6.94 -21.37
C LEU A 54 -22.33 -7.08 -22.42
N TRP A 55 -21.16 -6.52 -22.14
CA TRP A 55 -20.01 -6.76 -22.99
C TRP A 55 -19.49 -8.18 -22.73
N GLY A 56 -19.53 -9.03 -23.76
CA GLY A 56 -18.86 -10.33 -23.82
C GLY A 56 -17.71 -10.32 -24.82
N PHE A 57 -16.79 -11.27 -24.70
CA PHE A 57 -15.71 -11.45 -25.67
C PHE A 57 -16.29 -11.87 -27.03
N ALA A 58 -15.54 -11.70 -28.13
CA ALA A 58 -16.03 -12.09 -29.45
C ALA A 58 -16.50 -13.56 -29.51
N ALA A 59 -15.81 -14.43 -28.75
CA ALA A 59 -16.16 -15.84 -28.58
C ALA A 59 -17.40 -16.11 -27.68
N ASP A 60 -17.94 -15.12 -26.97
CA ASP A 60 -19.21 -15.20 -26.22
C ASP A 60 -20.42 -14.77 -27.05
N ARG A 61 -20.21 -14.16 -28.22
CA ARG A 61 -21.29 -13.83 -29.15
C ARG A 61 -21.66 -15.10 -29.90
N ALA A 62 -22.75 -15.76 -29.50
CA ALA A 62 -23.31 -16.84 -30.29
C ALA A 62 -23.61 -16.36 -31.71
N ALA A 63 -23.30 -17.19 -32.72
CA ALA A 63 -23.73 -16.98 -34.09
C ALA A 63 -25.26 -16.80 -34.10
N VAL A 64 -25.73 -15.70 -34.66
CA VAL A 64 -27.15 -15.37 -34.79
C VAL A 64 -27.76 -16.32 -35.82
N PRO A 65 -28.75 -17.17 -35.48
CA PRO A 65 -29.55 -17.83 -36.50
C PRO A 65 -30.32 -16.75 -37.27
N ALA A 66 -30.36 -16.85 -38.59
CA ALA A 66 -31.05 -15.88 -39.46
C ALA A 66 -32.50 -15.65 -38.96
N GLY A 67 -32.77 -14.43 -38.46
CA GLY A 67 -34.09 -14.00 -37.97
C GLY A 67 -34.24 -13.85 -36.45
N GLY A 68 -33.22 -14.13 -35.63
CA GLY A 68 -33.30 -13.97 -34.17
C GLY A 68 -32.54 -12.75 -33.63
N THR A 69 -33.10 -12.04 -32.64
CA THR A 69 -32.34 -11.04 -31.86
C THR A 69 -31.27 -11.73 -31.02
N ALA A 70 -30.01 -11.31 -31.16
CA ALA A 70 -28.89 -11.82 -30.38
C ALA A 70 -29.14 -11.65 -28.86
N ARG A 71 -29.48 -12.74 -28.16
CA ARG A 71 -29.40 -12.78 -26.70
C ARG A 71 -27.97 -13.13 -26.32
N LEU A 72 -27.23 -12.16 -25.78
CA LEU A 72 -26.00 -12.42 -25.06
C LEU A 72 -26.29 -13.45 -23.96
N ARG A 73 -25.65 -14.62 -24.00
CA ARG A 73 -25.50 -15.45 -22.81
C ARG A 73 -24.72 -14.61 -21.81
N SER A 74 -25.42 -13.99 -20.88
CA SER A 74 -24.77 -13.22 -19.81
C SER A 74 -23.75 -14.13 -19.14
N VAL A 75 -22.48 -13.73 -19.08
CA VAL A 75 -21.44 -14.43 -18.32
C VAL A 75 -21.86 -14.60 -16.84
N GLY A 76 -22.74 -13.72 -16.34
CA GLY A 76 -23.40 -13.86 -15.05
C GLY A 76 -24.40 -15.02 -14.90
N ALA A 77 -24.86 -15.67 -15.99
CA ALA A 77 -25.78 -16.81 -15.90
C ALA A 77 -25.08 -18.08 -15.37
N ALA A 78 -23.77 -18.21 -15.57
CA ALA A 78 -22.98 -19.31 -15.00
C ALA A 78 -22.67 -19.08 -13.51
N VAL A 79 -22.62 -17.82 -13.07
CA VAL A 79 -22.39 -17.43 -11.65
C VAL A 79 -23.70 -17.36 -10.86
N ALA A 80 -24.84 -17.17 -11.54
CA ALA A 80 -26.17 -17.03 -10.92
C ALA A 80 -26.75 -18.32 -10.30
N GLN A 81 -26.01 -19.43 -10.27
CA GLN A 81 -26.57 -20.74 -9.90
C GLN A 81 -26.50 -21.09 -8.40
N VAL A 82 -25.94 -20.24 -7.53
CA VAL A 82 -26.07 -20.44 -6.07
C VAL A 82 -26.30 -19.09 -5.38
N VAL A 83 -27.57 -18.78 -5.10
CA VAL A 83 -27.89 -17.70 -4.16
C VAL A 83 -27.59 -18.22 -2.77
N ASP A 84 -26.39 -17.91 -2.25
CA ASP A 84 -26.04 -18.27 -0.89
C ASP A 84 -26.97 -17.58 0.11
N PRO A 85 -27.42 -18.27 1.17
CA PRO A 85 -28.26 -17.66 2.19
C PRO A 85 -27.53 -16.47 2.85
N PRO A 86 -28.25 -15.42 3.26
CA PRO A 86 -27.64 -14.18 3.78
C PRO A 86 -26.73 -14.44 5.00
N GLY A 87 -27.06 -15.43 5.83
CA GLY A 87 -26.21 -15.84 6.95
C GLY A 87 -24.87 -16.45 6.54
N ARG A 88 -24.78 -17.14 5.39
CA ARG A 88 -23.51 -17.67 4.86
C ARG A 88 -22.66 -16.53 4.30
N ILE A 89 -23.28 -15.55 3.65
CA ILE A 89 -22.61 -14.35 3.16
C ILE A 89 -22.00 -13.57 4.33
N VAL A 90 -22.79 -13.26 5.37
CA VAL A 90 -22.30 -12.55 6.57
C VAL A 90 -21.13 -13.30 7.22
N ARG A 91 -21.23 -14.63 7.35
CA ARG A 91 -20.13 -15.46 7.88
C ARG A 91 -18.87 -15.41 7.02
N ALA A 92 -18.99 -15.35 5.70
CA ALA A 92 -17.83 -15.19 4.83
C ALA A 92 -17.15 -13.82 5.05
N TYR A 93 -17.93 -12.75 5.21
CA TYR A 93 -17.38 -11.42 5.48
C TYR A 93 -16.85 -11.22 6.90
N MET A 94 -17.19 -12.09 7.86
CA MET A 94 -16.69 -12.00 9.24
C MET A 94 -15.15 -11.99 9.32
N MET A 95 -14.45 -12.63 8.38
CA MET A 95 -12.98 -12.61 8.38
C MET A 95 -12.41 -11.19 8.21
N TYR A 96 -13.06 -10.35 7.40
CA TYR A 96 -12.65 -8.96 7.20
C TYR A 96 -12.94 -8.11 8.43
N VAL A 97 -14.06 -8.37 9.11
CA VAL A 97 -14.40 -7.69 10.37
C VAL A 97 -13.38 -8.03 11.46
N ILE A 98 -13.03 -9.32 11.60
CA ILE A 98 -12.00 -9.76 12.56
C ILE A 98 -10.66 -9.11 12.23
N LEU A 99 -10.28 -9.06 10.94
CA LEU A 99 -9.06 -8.40 10.49
C LEU A 99 -9.03 -6.91 10.85
N VAL A 100 -10.10 -6.17 10.56
CA VAL A 100 -10.21 -4.75 10.92
C VAL A 100 -10.09 -4.55 12.43
N VAL A 101 -10.80 -5.34 13.23
CA VAL A 101 -10.79 -5.22 14.69
C VAL A 101 -9.39 -5.50 15.26
N VAL A 102 -8.73 -6.57 14.82
CA VAL A 102 -7.40 -6.94 15.32
C VAL A 102 -6.36 -5.89 14.95
N ILE A 103 -6.42 -5.34 13.73
CA ILE A 103 -5.51 -4.26 13.31
C ILE A 103 -5.78 -2.99 14.12
N LEU A 104 -7.04 -2.59 14.32
CA LEU A 104 -7.39 -1.44 15.15
C LEU A 104 -6.87 -1.58 16.57
N ILE A 105 -7.02 -2.76 17.17
CA ILE A 105 -6.51 -3.08 18.52
C ILE A 105 -4.98 -3.01 18.55
N GLY A 106 -4.31 -3.63 17.58
CA GLY A 106 -2.84 -3.63 17.47
C GLY A 106 -2.25 -2.24 17.18
N GLN A 107 -3.05 -1.32 16.65
CA GLN A 107 -2.65 0.06 16.29
C GLN A 107 -3.31 1.14 17.16
N MET A 108 -3.96 0.79 18.28
CA MET A 108 -4.59 1.75 19.19
C MET A 108 -3.69 2.93 19.55
N GLY A 109 -2.41 2.70 19.82
CA GLY A 109 -1.47 3.77 20.16
C GLY A 109 -1.08 4.70 18.99
N ASN A 110 -1.45 4.37 17.76
CA ASN A 110 -1.27 5.22 16.58
C ASN A 110 -2.56 5.96 16.20
N LEU A 111 -3.71 5.61 16.79
CA LEU A 111 -4.99 6.26 16.53
C LEU A 111 -5.07 7.62 17.25
N PRO A 112 -5.53 8.70 16.60
CA PRO A 112 -5.53 10.05 17.18
C PRO A 112 -6.39 10.18 18.45
N PHE A 113 -7.40 9.32 18.60
CA PHE A 113 -8.25 9.30 19.80
C PHE A 113 -7.56 8.69 21.03
N PHE A 114 -6.65 7.73 20.83
CA PHE A 114 -6.00 6.98 21.91
C PHE A 114 -4.52 7.38 22.12
N SER A 115 -3.91 8.10 21.17
CA SER A 115 -2.52 8.59 21.24
C SER A 115 -2.35 9.92 22.01
N GLY A 116 -3.42 10.38 22.68
CA GLY A 116 -3.49 11.63 23.42
C GLY A 116 -4.03 12.77 22.56
N SER A 117 -4.80 13.69 23.15
CA SER A 117 -5.25 14.91 22.47
C SER A 117 -4.44 16.11 22.96
N PRO A 118 -3.65 16.81 22.10
CA PRO A 118 -3.30 16.49 20.71
C PRO A 118 -2.43 15.23 20.55
N ALA A 119 -2.46 14.61 19.37
CA ALA A 119 -1.74 13.37 19.05
C ALA A 119 -0.25 13.48 19.44
N GLY A 120 0.23 12.57 20.28
CA GLY A 120 1.61 12.57 20.79
C GLY A 120 1.79 13.24 22.16
N ASN A 121 0.73 13.78 22.77
CA ASN A 121 0.79 14.22 24.16
C ASN A 121 0.74 13.00 25.11
N VAL A 122 1.91 12.62 25.61
CA VAL A 122 2.14 11.46 26.49
C VAL A 122 1.25 11.47 27.75
N LYS A 123 0.77 12.65 28.20
CA LYS A 123 -0.07 12.79 29.41
C LYS A 123 -1.54 12.38 29.21
N ASN A 124 -2.07 12.50 27.99
CA ASN A 124 -3.47 12.21 27.68
C ASN A 124 -3.63 10.90 26.89
N ALA A 125 -2.52 10.23 26.57
CA ALA A 125 -2.50 9.01 25.81
C ALA A 125 -2.87 7.81 26.68
N LEU A 126 -3.44 6.78 26.05
CA LEU A 126 -3.74 5.53 26.73
C LEU A 126 -2.42 4.88 27.17
N HIS A 127 -2.23 4.73 28.49
CA HIS A 127 -1.03 4.16 29.09
C HIS A 127 -1.03 2.62 29.00
N THR A 128 0.16 2.03 29.01
CA THR A 128 0.38 0.58 29.15
C THR A 128 -0.26 0.07 30.46
N PRO A 129 -0.99 -1.07 30.49
CA PRO A 129 -1.10 -2.11 29.47
C PRO A 129 -2.34 -1.99 28.55
N ALA A 130 -3.11 -0.91 28.64
CA ALA A 130 -4.32 -0.76 27.82
C ALA A 130 -4.01 -0.43 26.35
N ASN A 131 -2.78 0.02 26.06
CA ASN A 131 -2.31 0.39 24.74
C ASN A 131 -1.32 -0.66 24.19
N ILE A 132 -1.87 -1.65 23.49
CA ILE A 132 -1.10 -2.77 22.92
C ILE A 132 -0.04 -2.30 21.91
N THR A 133 -0.28 -1.19 21.20
CA THR A 133 0.71 -0.62 20.28
C THR A 133 1.89 -0.01 21.02
N ALA A 134 1.63 0.67 22.14
CA ALA A 134 2.71 1.17 23.00
C ALA A 134 3.52 -0.01 23.53
N ASP A 135 2.85 -1.08 23.99
CA ASP A 135 3.51 -2.31 24.45
C ASP A 135 4.39 -2.95 23.36
N PHE A 136 3.89 -3.04 22.12
CA PHE A 136 4.63 -3.60 20.97
C PHE A 136 5.74 -2.69 20.42
N LYS A 137 5.77 -1.41 20.79
CA LYS A 137 6.80 -0.44 20.37
C LYS A 137 7.63 0.10 21.55
N CYS A 138 7.46 -0.45 22.76
CA CYS A 138 8.24 -0.05 23.93
C CYS A 138 9.74 -0.23 23.63
N GLY A 139 10.54 0.78 23.99
CA GLY A 139 11.99 0.80 23.75
C GLY A 139 12.43 1.43 22.43
N GLN A 140 11.51 1.76 21.51
CA GLN A 140 11.84 2.59 20.35
C GLN A 140 12.07 4.05 20.79
N PRO A 141 13.11 4.76 20.28
CA PRO A 141 13.37 6.16 20.64
C PRO A 141 12.19 7.11 20.37
N ALA A 142 11.31 6.75 19.44
CA ALA A 142 10.13 7.52 19.05
C ALA A 142 8.93 7.34 20.01
N TYR A 143 8.88 6.27 20.81
CA TYR A 143 7.76 5.96 21.71
C TYR A 143 8.13 6.20 23.17
N LYS A 144 7.79 7.38 23.69
CA LYS A 144 8.03 7.80 25.09
C LYS A 144 6.97 7.30 26.09
N LEU A 145 6.02 6.48 25.64
CA LEU A 145 4.86 6.05 26.43
C LEU A 145 5.13 4.91 27.43
N CYS A 146 6.25 4.18 27.28
CA CYS A 146 6.63 3.09 28.18
C CYS A 146 7.93 3.40 28.96
N PRO A 147 7.90 3.52 30.29
CA PRO A 147 9.11 3.57 31.12
C PRO A 147 9.79 2.20 31.32
N ALA A 148 9.03 1.09 31.30
CA ALA A 148 9.48 -0.33 31.34
C ALA A 148 8.26 -1.26 31.07
N PRO A 149 8.41 -2.52 30.57
CA PRO A 149 9.63 -3.34 30.52
C PRO A 149 10.00 -3.76 29.07
N TRP A 150 11.06 -3.18 28.51
CA TRP A 150 11.79 -3.84 27.43
C TRP A 150 12.88 -4.73 28.04
N ILE A 151 13.12 -5.89 27.46
CA ILE A 151 14.18 -6.81 27.90
C ILE A 151 15.40 -6.52 27.04
N GLY A 152 16.42 -5.84 27.60
CA GLY A 152 17.70 -5.61 26.94
C GLY A 152 18.44 -4.31 27.37
N PRO A 153 19.73 -4.16 27.03
CA PRO A 153 20.51 -2.95 27.29
C PRO A 153 19.86 -1.71 26.67
N THR A 154 20.06 -0.53 27.28
CA THR A 154 19.55 0.74 26.73
C THR A 154 20.18 1.04 25.37
N ALA A 155 19.46 1.76 24.49
CA ALA A 155 19.98 2.17 23.17
C ALA A 155 21.25 3.03 23.25
N THR A 156 21.49 3.64 24.40
CA THR A 156 22.69 4.40 24.74
C THR A 156 23.89 3.55 25.16
N GLN A 157 23.67 2.30 25.60
CA GLN A 157 24.73 1.37 26.01
C GLN A 157 25.16 0.44 24.87
N ASP A 158 24.20 -0.15 24.15
CA ASP A 158 24.46 -0.97 22.97
C ASP A 158 23.41 -0.74 21.88
N ALA A 159 23.87 -0.28 20.71
CA ALA A 159 22.97 0.01 19.59
C ALA A 159 22.41 -1.27 18.94
N GLY A 160 23.19 -2.36 18.94
CA GLY A 160 22.89 -3.64 18.28
C GLY A 160 22.27 -4.73 19.14
N ALA A 161 22.11 -4.50 20.45
CA ALA A 161 21.55 -5.52 21.35
C ALA A 161 20.07 -5.80 21.05
N PHE A 162 19.65 -7.05 21.24
CA PHE A 162 18.25 -7.43 21.20
C PHE A 162 17.47 -6.72 22.32
N LYS A 163 16.33 -6.12 21.97
CA LYS A 163 15.51 -5.29 22.87
C LYS A 163 14.05 -5.65 22.70
N PHE A 164 13.59 -6.75 23.30
CA PHE A 164 12.22 -7.20 23.07
C PHE A 164 11.20 -6.06 23.34
N PRO A 165 10.27 -5.79 22.40
CA PRO A 165 9.92 -6.55 21.19
C PRO A 165 10.62 -6.16 19.88
N PHE A 166 11.57 -5.22 19.88
CA PHE A 166 12.30 -4.81 18.69
C PHE A 166 13.76 -5.28 18.66
N TRP A 167 14.30 -5.48 17.46
CA TRP A 167 15.73 -5.71 17.32
C TRP A 167 16.31 -4.81 16.25
N ARG A 168 17.25 -3.94 16.65
CA ARG A 168 18.02 -3.13 15.71
C ARG A 168 19.37 -3.76 15.51
N PHE A 169 19.70 -4.14 14.29
CA PHE A 169 21.04 -4.56 13.93
C PHE A 169 21.61 -3.65 12.83
N GLN A 170 22.93 -3.55 12.85
CA GLN A 170 23.69 -2.84 11.83
C GLN A 170 23.95 -3.79 10.68
N TRP A 171 23.74 -3.32 9.45
CA TRP A 171 23.97 -4.19 8.29
C TRP A 171 25.46 -4.55 8.20
N PRO A 172 25.82 -5.83 8.01
CA PRO A 172 27.22 -6.22 7.90
C PRO A 172 27.96 -5.40 6.83
N GLY A 173 29.13 -4.86 7.18
CA GLY A 173 29.94 -4.03 6.28
C GLY A 173 29.48 -2.57 6.10
N SER A 174 28.39 -2.14 6.75
CA SER A 174 27.95 -0.73 6.71
C SER A 174 28.48 0.14 7.86
N TYR A 175 28.96 -0.50 8.93
CA TYR A 175 29.59 0.16 10.08
C TYR A 175 30.88 -0.55 10.47
N THR A 176 31.86 0.22 10.92
CA THR A 176 33.08 -0.25 11.59
C THR A 176 33.09 0.18 13.06
N GLY A 177 33.87 -0.53 13.89
CA GLY A 177 33.92 -0.28 15.34
C GLY A 177 33.08 -1.25 16.17
N THR A 178 32.90 -0.96 17.46
CA THR A 178 32.15 -1.81 18.40
C THR A 178 30.66 -1.46 18.40
N SER A 179 29.79 -2.42 18.77
CA SER A 179 28.32 -2.24 18.86
C SER A 179 27.87 -1.05 19.72
N ALA A 180 28.72 -0.58 20.63
CA ALA A 180 28.52 0.58 21.50
C ALA A 180 28.90 1.92 20.85
N LYS A 181 29.83 1.95 19.88
CA LYS A 181 30.28 3.15 19.15
C LYS A 181 30.45 2.86 17.66
N PRO A 182 29.34 2.65 16.93
CA PRO A 182 29.39 2.35 15.51
C PRO A 182 29.84 3.57 14.70
N LYS A 183 30.84 3.39 13.85
CA LYS A 183 31.27 4.37 12.85
C LYS A 183 30.66 3.99 11.49
N PRO A 184 29.84 4.84 10.90
CA PRO A 184 29.25 4.59 9.58
C PRO A 184 30.32 4.70 8.49
N GLU A 185 30.31 3.76 7.53
CA GLU A 185 31.21 3.77 6.36
C GLU A 185 30.60 4.48 5.15
N ILE A 186 29.27 4.55 5.10
CA ILE A 186 28.54 5.15 3.97
C ILE A 186 28.07 6.53 4.39
N PHE A 187 28.42 7.53 3.58
CA PHE A 187 28.08 8.94 3.81
C PHE A 187 27.23 9.47 2.66
N GLN A 188 26.29 10.35 2.99
CA GLN A 188 25.64 11.22 2.04
C GLN A 188 26.52 12.45 1.87
N GLU A 189 26.88 12.78 0.63
CA GLU A 189 27.68 13.95 0.29
C GLU A 189 26.82 15.07 -0.32
N PRO A 190 27.32 16.33 -0.31
CA PRO A 190 26.75 17.40 -1.13
C PRO A 190 26.70 16.97 -2.62
N GLN A 191 25.66 17.24 -3.41
CA GLN A 191 24.61 18.27 -3.33
C GLN A 191 23.28 17.82 -2.68
N ILE A 192 23.20 16.60 -2.14
CA ILE A 192 21.95 16.05 -1.56
C ILE A 192 21.75 16.45 -0.11
N VAL A 193 22.85 16.59 0.62
CA VAL A 193 22.89 17.10 2.00
C VAL A 193 23.85 18.28 2.08
N THR A 194 23.54 19.26 2.93
CA THR A 194 24.32 20.49 3.07
C THR A 194 25.72 20.25 3.67
N LYS A 195 25.87 19.16 4.44
CA LYS A 195 27.14 18.71 5.02
C LYS A 195 27.24 17.20 4.85
N SER A 196 28.46 16.67 4.72
CA SER A 196 28.67 15.22 4.71
C SER A 196 28.10 14.62 6.00
N THR A 197 27.07 13.78 5.84
CA THR A 197 26.36 13.16 6.96
C THR A 197 26.32 11.66 6.74
N ALA A 198 26.58 10.91 7.80
CA ALA A 198 26.46 9.47 7.79
C ALA A 198 25.09 8.99 7.28
N TYR A 199 25.07 8.01 6.38
CA TYR A 199 23.86 7.33 5.96
C TYR A 199 23.51 6.25 7.00
N PRO A 200 22.40 6.36 7.73
CA PRO A 200 22.06 5.37 8.76
C PRO A 200 21.52 4.08 8.13
N ILE A 201 22.38 3.08 7.90
CA ILE A 201 22.00 1.74 7.41
C ILE A 201 21.69 0.79 8.58
N THR A 202 20.69 1.13 9.38
CA THR A 202 20.24 0.26 10.47
C THR A 202 18.97 -0.47 10.09
N PHE A 203 18.95 -1.80 10.22
CA PHE A 203 17.73 -2.58 10.08
C PHE A 203 17.03 -2.66 11.43
N THR A 204 15.77 -2.21 11.48
CA THR A 204 14.90 -2.31 12.66
C THR A 204 13.88 -3.41 12.43
N TRP A 205 13.98 -4.49 13.19
CA TRP A 205 13.05 -5.60 13.16
C TRP A 205 12.00 -5.44 14.26
N ASP A 206 10.83 -4.92 13.88
CA ASP A 206 9.69 -4.70 14.77
C ASP A 206 8.61 -5.76 14.53
N PHE A 207 8.95 -7.03 14.72
CA PHE A 207 8.12 -8.12 14.20
C PHE A 207 6.72 -8.19 14.82
N LEU A 208 6.49 -7.74 16.07
CA LEU A 208 5.14 -7.72 16.66
C LEU A 208 4.28 -6.57 16.11
N ALA A 209 4.89 -5.39 15.93
CA ALA A 209 4.20 -4.17 15.49
C ALA A 209 4.10 -4.06 13.95
N ALA A 210 4.81 -4.92 13.21
CA ALA A 210 4.74 -4.96 11.76
C ALA A 210 3.31 -5.31 11.30
N ALA A 211 2.80 -4.57 10.30
CA ALA A 211 1.45 -4.76 9.77
C ALA A 211 1.18 -6.22 9.34
N GLY A 212 2.18 -6.89 8.75
CA GLY A 212 2.05 -8.31 8.36
C GLY A 212 1.81 -9.27 9.52
N SER A 213 2.40 -9.01 10.69
CA SER A 213 2.21 -9.85 11.88
C SER A 213 0.83 -9.62 12.51
N LEU A 214 0.33 -8.39 12.49
CA LEU A 214 -1.07 -8.11 12.88
C LEU A 214 -2.07 -8.86 12.00
N VAL A 215 -1.80 -8.94 10.70
CA VAL A 215 -2.60 -9.75 9.77
C VAL A 215 -2.49 -11.24 10.09
N LEU A 216 -1.30 -11.74 10.45
CA LEU A 216 -1.12 -13.14 10.87
C LEU A 216 -1.92 -13.44 12.15
N PHE A 217 -1.89 -12.56 13.14
CA PHE A 217 -2.70 -12.69 14.36
C PHE A 217 -4.20 -12.65 14.05
N ALA A 218 -4.64 -11.77 13.15
CA ALA A 218 -6.01 -11.73 12.69
C ALA A 218 -6.44 -13.07 12.04
N CYS A 219 -5.57 -13.66 11.21
CA CYS A 219 -5.80 -14.97 10.60
C CYS A 219 -5.92 -16.08 11.65
N ILE A 220 -5.07 -16.06 12.69
CA ILE A 220 -5.13 -17.04 13.80
C ILE A 220 -6.43 -16.90 14.57
N ILE A 221 -6.82 -15.67 14.94
CA ILE A 221 -8.07 -15.40 15.66
C ILE A 221 -9.28 -15.80 14.82
N ALA A 222 -9.30 -15.44 13.54
CA ALA A 222 -10.35 -15.87 12.61
C ALA A 222 -10.43 -17.39 12.52
N PHE A 223 -9.28 -18.07 12.49
CA PHE A 223 -9.23 -19.52 12.50
C PHE A 223 -9.76 -20.13 13.81
N ILE A 224 -9.45 -19.56 14.98
CA ILE A 224 -9.99 -20.02 16.28
C ILE A 224 -11.53 -19.92 16.27
N VAL A 225 -12.09 -18.83 15.75
CA VAL A 225 -13.55 -18.67 15.63
C VAL A 225 -14.14 -19.74 14.70
N MET A 226 -13.47 -20.07 13.59
CA MET A 226 -13.91 -21.14 12.69
C MET A 226 -13.77 -22.54 13.33
N ALA A 227 -12.68 -22.78 14.07
CA ALA A 227 -12.43 -24.04 14.77
C ALA A 227 -13.48 -24.29 15.86
N SER A 228 -13.88 -23.24 16.60
CA SER A 228 -14.99 -23.32 17.58
C SER A 228 -16.34 -23.71 16.96
N ARG A 229 -16.47 -23.58 15.64
CA ARG A 229 -17.66 -23.95 14.86
C ARG A 229 -17.49 -25.26 14.07
N GLY A 230 -16.46 -26.05 14.39
CA GLY A 230 -16.24 -27.39 13.84
C GLY A 230 -15.32 -27.46 12.62
N ALA A 231 -14.57 -26.40 12.30
CA ALA A 231 -13.57 -26.47 11.22
C ALA A 231 -12.34 -27.31 11.66
N PRO A 232 -11.85 -28.26 10.82
CA PRO A 232 -10.71 -29.08 11.17
C PRO A 232 -9.41 -28.28 11.15
N LEU A 233 -8.52 -28.50 12.13
CA LEU A 233 -7.18 -27.89 12.22
C LEU A 233 -6.35 -28.06 10.94
N ARG A 234 -6.50 -29.18 10.25
CA ARG A 234 -5.83 -29.44 8.97
C ARG A 234 -6.17 -28.42 7.89
N LEU A 235 -7.35 -27.80 7.94
CA LEU A 235 -7.77 -26.78 6.97
C LEU A 235 -6.88 -25.53 7.06
N PHE A 236 -6.47 -25.14 8.27
CA PHE A 236 -5.58 -23.99 8.47
C PHE A 236 -4.24 -24.22 7.78
N PHE A 237 -3.55 -25.30 8.14
CA PHE A 237 -2.22 -25.59 7.61
C PHE A 237 -2.22 -25.87 6.11
N THR A 238 -3.26 -26.54 5.60
CA THR A 238 -3.37 -26.80 4.15
C THR A 238 -3.63 -25.52 3.36
N THR A 239 -4.50 -24.62 3.86
CA THR A 239 -4.78 -23.33 3.22
C THR A 239 -3.56 -22.42 3.30
N TYR A 240 -2.96 -22.27 4.49
CA TYR A 240 -1.75 -21.48 4.69
C TYR A 240 -0.60 -21.97 3.79
N GLY A 241 -0.37 -23.29 3.72
CA GLY A 241 0.66 -23.87 2.87
C GLY A 241 0.38 -23.75 1.36
N ARG A 242 -0.88 -23.66 0.94
CA ARG A 242 -1.25 -23.33 -0.46
C ARG A 242 -0.99 -21.85 -0.75
N THR A 243 -1.40 -20.96 0.16
CA THR A 243 -1.17 -19.52 0.03
C THR A 243 0.31 -19.18 0.01
N LEU A 244 1.14 -19.78 0.87
CA LEU A 244 2.59 -19.58 0.84
C LEU A 244 3.21 -20.02 -0.48
N ARG A 245 2.80 -21.18 -1.02
CA ARG A 245 3.28 -21.63 -2.34
C ARG A 245 2.83 -20.73 -3.48
N GLN A 246 1.59 -20.23 -3.42
CA GLN A 246 1.06 -19.29 -4.40
C GLN A 246 1.81 -17.95 -4.36
N LEU A 247 2.17 -17.48 -3.17
CA LEU A 247 2.84 -16.19 -2.97
C LEU A 247 4.37 -16.30 -2.97
N ALA A 248 4.96 -17.50 -3.02
CA ALA A 248 6.41 -17.70 -2.93
C ALA A 248 7.18 -16.92 -4.00
N LEU A 249 6.73 -17.00 -5.26
CA LEU A 249 7.35 -16.26 -6.36
C LEU A 249 7.19 -14.74 -6.18
N PRO A 250 5.98 -14.18 -5.93
CA PRO A 250 5.82 -12.77 -5.58
C PRO A 250 6.69 -12.30 -4.40
N ILE A 251 6.81 -13.10 -3.33
CA ILE A 251 7.63 -12.77 -2.15
C ILE A 251 9.11 -12.65 -2.55
N MET A 252 9.61 -13.61 -3.34
CA MET A 252 10.99 -13.56 -3.85
C MET A 252 11.22 -12.34 -4.75
N THR A 253 10.28 -12.03 -5.65
CA THR A 253 10.37 -10.86 -6.52
C THR A 253 10.42 -9.55 -5.71
N ILE A 254 9.56 -9.40 -4.71
CA ILE A 254 9.57 -8.22 -3.84
C ILE A 254 10.89 -8.14 -3.08
N ALA A 255 11.40 -9.24 -2.52
CA ALA A 255 12.68 -9.26 -1.82
C ALA A 255 13.84 -8.80 -2.72
N PHE A 256 13.89 -9.25 -3.99
CA PHE A 256 14.90 -8.78 -4.94
C PHE A 256 14.71 -7.31 -5.32
N ILE A 257 13.48 -6.83 -5.54
CA ILE A 257 13.24 -5.42 -5.86
C ILE A 257 13.66 -4.51 -4.68
N LEU A 258 13.33 -4.89 -3.44
CA LEU A 258 13.75 -4.17 -2.24
C LEU A 258 15.28 -4.19 -2.10
N GLY A 259 15.93 -5.31 -2.40
CA GLY A 259 17.39 -5.43 -2.42
C GLY A 259 18.04 -4.50 -3.45
N ILE A 260 17.54 -4.50 -4.69
CA ILE A 260 18.01 -3.59 -5.74
C ILE A 260 17.79 -2.13 -5.34
N ALA A 261 16.62 -1.79 -4.80
CA ALA A 261 16.32 -0.44 -4.34
C ALA A 261 17.29 0.02 -3.24
N ALA A 262 17.61 -0.85 -2.28
CA ALA A 262 18.60 -0.57 -1.24
C ALA A 262 20.00 -0.34 -1.85
N VAL A 263 20.44 -1.20 -2.76
CA VAL A 263 21.73 -1.05 -3.47
C VAL A 263 21.76 0.26 -4.27
N MET A 264 20.69 0.61 -4.97
CA MET A 264 20.57 1.88 -5.71
C MET A 264 20.66 3.10 -4.80
N ASN A 265 20.06 3.03 -3.61
CA ASN A 265 20.14 4.10 -2.63
C ASN A 265 21.54 4.24 -2.05
N PHE A 266 22.20 3.13 -1.69
CA PHE A 266 23.53 3.16 -1.06
C PHE A 266 24.66 3.49 -2.04
N SER A 267 24.53 3.08 -3.30
CA SER A 267 25.52 3.38 -4.36
C SER A 267 25.38 4.78 -4.96
N GLY A 268 24.39 5.57 -4.54
CA GLY A 268 24.14 6.90 -5.10
C GLY A 268 23.55 6.89 -6.52
N MET A 269 23.12 5.74 -7.04
CA MET A 269 22.40 5.69 -8.33
C MET A 269 21.06 6.44 -8.24
N THR A 270 20.30 6.24 -7.15
CA THR A 270 19.05 6.97 -6.87
C THR A 270 19.28 8.49 -6.87
N SER A 271 20.35 8.92 -6.21
CA SER A 271 20.80 10.30 -6.10
C SER A 271 21.14 10.93 -7.46
N THR A 272 21.89 10.20 -8.29
CA THR A 272 22.27 10.64 -9.64
C THR A 272 21.05 10.79 -10.55
N LEU A 273 20.13 9.82 -10.50
CA LEU A 273 18.87 9.89 -11.24
C LEU A 273 18.01 11.06 -10.77
N ALA A 274 17.96 11.32 -9.46
CA ALA A 274 17.24 12.45 -8.90
C ALA A 274 17.79 13.80 -9.38
N LEU A 275 19.11 13.98 -9.43
CA LEU A 275 19.75 15.19 -9.98
C LEU A 275 19.46 15.39 -11.47
N LEU A 276 19.41 14.29 -12.24
CA LEU A 276 19.01 14.35 -13.65
C LEU A 276 17.55 14.78 -13.79
N MET A 277 16.65 14.19 -12.99
CA MET A 277 15.22 14.52 -13.01
C MET A 277 14.96 15.94 -12.49
N ALA A 278 15.79 16.46 -11.58
CA ALA A 278 15.68 17.83 -11.10
C ALA A 278 15.80 18.87 -12.22
N LYS A 279 16.50 18.54 -13.32
CA LYS A 279 16.59 19.40 -14.52
C LYS A 279 15.26 19.61 -15.23
N THR A 280 14.26 18.75 -15.00
CA THR A 280 12.90 18.97 -15.52
C THR A 280 12.21 20.17 -14.86
N GLY A 281 12.68 20.59 -13.68
CA GLY A 281 12.26 21.82 -13.02
C GLY A 281 10.75 21.88 -12.75
N ALA A 282 10.12 22.94 -13.24
CA ALA A 282 8.72 23.28 -12.97
C ALA A 282 7.71 22.17 -13.33
N VAL A 283 8.02 21.31 -14.31
CA VAL A 283 7.10 20.25 -14.79
C VAL A 283 7.31 18.91 -14.08
N PHE A 284 8.27 18.80 -13.16
CA PHE A 284 8.54 17.55 -12.45
C PHE A 284 7.32 16.92 -11.75
N PRO A 285 6.41 17.67 -11.09
CA PRO A 285 5.23 17.07 -10.45
C PRO A 285 4.34 16.30 -11.44
N PHE A 286 4.28 16.71 -12.71
CA PHE A 286 3.57 15.95 -13.75
C PHE A 286 4.30 14.64 -14.06
N PHE A 287 5.62 14.70 -14.27
CA PHE A 287 6.43 13.51 -14.56
C PHE A 287 6.53 12.55 -13.37
N SER A 288 6.41 13.05 -12.15
CA SER A 288 6.31 12.24 -10.92
C SER A 288 5.20 11.20 -11.01
N ALA A 289 4.02 11.59 -11.53
CA ALA A 289 2.89 10.67 -11.74
C ALA A 289 3.21 9.62 -12.82
N VAL A 290 3.85 10.04 -13.91
CA VAL A 290 4.24 9.15 -15.02
C VAL A 290 5.29 8.13 -14.57
N ILE A 291 6.29 8.56 -13.80
CA ILE A 291 7.33 7.68 -13.23
C ILE A 291 6.68 6.63 -12.31
N GLY A 292 5.73 7.05 -11.46
CA GLY A 292 4.96 6.15 -10.62
C GLY A 292 4.18 5.11 -11.44
N ALA A 293 3.43 5.58 -12.45
CA ALA A 293 2.65 4.71 -13.33
C ALA A 293 3.54 3.69 -14.08
N LEU A 294 4.69 4.13 -14.61
CA LEU A 294 5.65 3.26 -15.30
C LEU A 294 6.27 2.23 -14.34
N GLY A 295 6.64 2.66 -13.13
CA GLY A 295 7.20 1.78 -12.13
C GLY A 295 6.24 0.66 -11.78
N VAL A 296 4.95 0.98 -11.56
CA VAL A 296 3.94 -0.03 -11.21
C VAL A 296 3.47 -0.84 -12.41
N PHE A 297 3.47 -0.28 -13.61
CA PHE A 297 3.25 -1.06 -14.82
C PHE A 297 4.26 -2.21 -14.94
N LEU A 298 5.55 -1.93 -14.65
CA LEU A 298 6.63 -2.91 -14.72
C LEU A 298 6.62 -3.90 -13.54
N THR A 299 6.43 -3.42 -12.31
CA THR A 299 6.51 -4.28 -11.11
C THR A 299 5.19 -4.98 -10.79
N GLY A 300 4.06 -4.40 -11.23
CA GLY A 300 2.71 -4.77 -10.83
C GLY A 300 2.34 -4.43 -9.38
N SER A 301 3.21 -3.75 -8.63
CA SER A 301 3.04 -3.47 -7.20
C SER A 301 3.45 -2.05 -6.82
N ASP A 302 2.53 -1.31 -6.19
CA ASP A 302 2.79 0.03 -5.64
C ASP A 302 3.92 -0.02 -4.60
N THR A 303 3.93 -1.01 -3.72
CA THR A 303 4.97 -1.15 -2.68
C THR A 303 6.36 -1.31 -3.30
N ALA A 304 6.45 -2.16 -4.32
CA ALA A 304 7.71 -2.41 -5.03
C ALA A 304 8.18 -1.15 -5.78
N SER A 305 7.26 -0.46 -6.47
CA SER A 305 7.58 0.77 -7.20
C SER A 305 7.92 1.94 -6.26
N ASN A 306 7.18 2.13 -5.18
CA ASN A 306 7.44 3.16 -4.17
C ASN A 306 8.79 2.94 -3.49
N THR A 307 9.19 1.69 -3.25
CA THR A 307 10.54 1.43 -2.69
C THR A 307 11.63 1.76 -3.70
N LEU A 308 11.40 1.48 -4.99
CA LEU A 308 12.40 1.69 -6.05
C LEU A 308 12.55 3.18 -6.43
N PHE A 309 11.45 3.90 -6.58
CA PHE A 309 11.43 5.27 -7.12
C PHE A 309 11.04 6.33 -6.10
N GLY A 310 10.38 5.99 -4.99
CA GLY A 310 9.97 6.95 -3.97
C GLY A 310 11.14 7.77 -3.39
N PRO A 311 12.26 7.15 -2.99
CA PRO A 311 13.45 7.89 -2.56
C PRO A 311 13.99 8.84 -3.65
N MET A 312 14.05 8.38 -4.90
CA MET A 312 14.47 9.22 -6.04
C MET A 312 13.55 10.42 -6.25
N GLN A 313 12.24 10.22 -6.16
CA GLN A 313 11.23 11.28 -6.25
C GLN A 313 11.41 12.32 -5.13
N ALA A 314 11.54 11.84 -3.89
CA ALA A 314 11.73 12.67 -2.71
C ALA A 314 13.06 13.45 -2.75
N PHE A 315 14.14 12.85 -3.28
CA PHE A 315 15.40 13.55 -3.48
C PHE A 315 15.30 14.58 -4.60
N THR A 316 14.62 14.28 -5.70
CA THR A 316 14.38 15.24 -6.78
C THR A 316 13.64 16.48 -6.27
N ALA A 317 12.62 16.29 -5.43
CA ALA A 317 11.86 17.38 -4.83
C ALA A 317 12.75 18.37 -4.05
N LYS A 318 13.72 17.84 -3.29
CA LYS A 318 14.69 18.67 -2.55
C LYS A 318 15.61 19.49 -3.45
N GLN A 319 15.81 19.10 -4.71
CA GLN A 319 16.69 19.80 -5.64
C GLN A 319 15.95 20.86 -6.47
N ILE A 320 14.62 20.73 -6.59
CA ILE A 320 13.80 21.66 -7.35
C ILE A 320 13.29 22.78 -6.43
N VAL A 321 13.55 24.03 -6.81
CA VAL A 321 13.04 25.22 -6.14
C VAL A 321 11.99 25.88 -7.03
N ILE A 322 10.78 26.08 -6.50
CA ILE A 322 9.65 26.71 -7.18
C ILE A 322 9.13 27.82 -6.27
N GLY A 323 9.09 29.06 -6.77
CA GLY A 323 8.54 30.20 -6.01
C GLY A 323 9.32 30.55 -4.72
N GLY A 324 10.61 30.21 -4.65
CA GLY A 324 11.46 30.47 -3.47
C GLY A 324 11.46 29.37 -2.40
N HIS A 325 10.68 28.30 -2.60
CA HIS A 325 10.64 27.14 -1.70
C HIS A 325 11.00 25.85 -2.44
N HIS A 326 11.59 24.89 -1.72
CA HIS A 326 11.82 23.55 -2.27
C HIS A 326 10.49 22.81 -2.47
N LEU A 327 10.38 22.04 -3.55
CA LEU A 327 9.23 21.18 -3.78
C LEU A 327 9.10 20.19 -2.62
N ASN A 328 7.87 20.00 -2.13
CA ASN A 328 7.64 19.15 -0.96
C ASN A 328 7.88 17.66 -1.32
N PRO A 329 8.79 16.96 -0.63
CA PRO A 329 9.04 15.54 -0.87
C PRO A 329 7.80 14.66 -0.66
N ILE A 330 6.92 15.02 0.30
CA ILE A 330 5.66 14.30 0.56
C ILE A 330 4.79 14.32 -0.69
N LEU A 331 4.65 15.48 -1.33
CA LEU A 331 3.84 15.62 -2.53
C LEU A 331 4.37 14.69 -3.63
N THR A 332 5.66 14.74 -3.93
CA THR A 332 6.24 13.90 -5.00
C THR A 332 6.16 12.41 -4.69
N ALA A 333 6.31 12.01 -3.42
CA ALA A 333 6.13 10.62 -3.01
C ALA A 333 4.66 10.18 -3.08
N GLY A 334 3.72 11.06 -2.70
CA GLY A 334 2.29 10.85 -2.84
C GLY A 334 1.88 10.72 -4.30
N THR A 335 2.35 11.63 -5.16
CA THR A 335 2.10 11.62 -6.60
C THR A 335 2.69 10.38 -7.28
N ASN A 336 3.88 9.91 -6.86
CA ASN A 336 4.42 8.62 -7.29
C ASN A 336 3.44 7.48 -6.99
N SER A 337 2.92 7.42 -5.77
CA SER A 337 2.00 6.36 -5.36
C SER A 337 0.66 6.47 -6.11
N SER A 338 0.11 7.68 -6.24
CA SER A 338 -1.15 7.94 -6.97
C SER A 338 -1.05 7.62 -8.46
N GLY A 339 0.06 8.00 -9.10
CA GLY A 339 0.37 7.62 -10.48
C GLY A 339 0.56 6.10 -10.62
N GLY A 340 1.18 5.47 -9.62
CA GLY A 340 1.33 4.01 -9.54
C GLY A 340 0.01 3.25 -9.66
N VAL A 341 -1.04 3.70 -8.99
CA VAL A 341 -2.39 3.11 -9.09
C VAL A 341 -2.92 3.16 -10.53
N MET A 342 -2.60 4.20 -11.29
CA MET A 342 -3.00 4.29 -12.70
C MET A 342 -2.23 3.29 -13.57
N GLY A 343 -0.96 3.03 -13.24
CA GLY A 343 -0.13 1.98 -13.85
C GLY A 343 -0.61 0.56 -13.53
N LYS A 344 -1.19 0.32 -12.34
CA LYS A 344 -1.78 -0.98 -11.96
C LYS A 344 -2.81 -1.48 -12.95
N MET A 345 -3.57 -0.59 -13.58
CA MET A 345 -4.65 -0.96 -14.51
C MET A 345 -4.15 -1.72 -15.74
N ILE A 346 -2.89 -1.50 -16.12
CA ILE A 346 -2.26 -2.06 -17.31
C ILE A 346 -1.13 -3.04 -16.97
N SER A 347 -0.88 -3.33 -15.70
CA SER A 347 0.18 -4.26 -15.31
C SER A 347 -0.16 -5.70 -15.74
N PRO A 348 0.80 -6.48 -16.26
CA PRO A 348 0.54 -7.86 -16.71
C PRO A 348 -0.09 -8.74 -15.62
N GLN A 349 0.33 -8.55 -14.36
CA GLN A 349 -0.18 -9.30 -13.21
C GLN A 349 -1.68 -9.04 -13.00
N ASN A 350 -2.10 -7.77 -12.97
CA ASN A 350 -3.50 -7.42 -12.74
C ASN A 350 -4.39 -7.75 -13.94
N LEU A 351 -3.86 -7.64 -15.16
CA LEU A 351 -4.57 -8.06 -16.37
C LEU A 351 -4.82 -9.57 -16.37
N SER A 352 -3.85 -10.37 -15.93
CA SER A 352 -4.01 -11.82 -15.80
C SER A 352 -5.06 -12.19 -14.74
N VAL A 353 -5.05 -11.52 -13.59
CA VAL A 353 -6.10 -11.70 -12.55
C VAL A 353 -7.47 -11.29 -13.07
N GLY A 354 -7.56 -10.17 -13.79
CA GLY A 354 -8.81 -9.71 -14.41
C GLY A 354 -9.34 -10.69 -15.46
N ALA A 355 -8.47 -11.21 -16.33
CA ALA A 355 -8.78 -12.20 -17.34
C ALA A 355 -9.27 -13.53 -16.72
N ALA A 356 -8.60 -13.98 -15.65
CA ALA A 356 -9.02 -15.15 -14.88
C ALA A 356 -10.39 -14.94 -14.21
N GLY A 357 -10.66 -13.75 -13.67
CA GLY A 357 -11.92 -13.41 -13.01
C GLY A 357 -13.15 -13.47 -13.92
N VAL A 358 -12.96 -13.33 -15.24
CA VAL A 358 -14.02 -13.47 -16.25
C VAL A 358 -13.93 -14.79 -17.03
N ASN A 359 -13.13 -15.76 -16.55
CA ASN A 359 -12.88 -17.06 -17.20
C ASN A 359 -12.34 -16.97 -18.63
N ARG A 360 -11.46 -15.99 -18.90
CA ARG A 360 -10.89 -15.73 -20.24
C ARG A 360 -9.37 -15.57 -20.18
N VAL A 361 -8.71 -16.54 -19.58
CA VAL A 361 -7.23 -16.64 -19.56
C VAL A 361 -6.71 -16.63 -21.00
N GLY A 362 -5.72 -15.80 -21.31
CA GLY A 362 -5.21 -15.58 -22.67
C GLY A 362 -5.80 -14.36 -23.39
N ALA A 363 -6.80 -13.68 -22.82
CA ALA A 363 -7.38 -12.45 -23.38
C ALA A 363 -6.75 -11.16 -22.82
N GLU A 364 -5.60 -11.24 -22.14
CA GLU A 364 -4.95 -10.11 -21.47
C GLU A 364 -4.63 -8.97 -22.44
N GLY A 365 -4.21 -9.30 -23.66
CA GLY A 365 -3.91 -8.32 -24.71
C GLY A 365 -5.14 -7.54 -25.18
N GLU A 366 -6.32 -8.17 -25.24
CA GLU A 366 -7.57 -7.46 -25.59
C GLU A 366 -7.99 -6.51 -24.46
N ILE A 367 -7.82 -6.93 -23.20
CA ILE A 367 -8.09 -6.09 -22.03
C ILE A 367 -7.13 -4.90 -22.02
N PHE A 368 -5.82 -5.15 -22.17
CA PHE A 368 -4.79 -4.11 -22.22
C PHE A 368 -5.07 -3.05 -23.27
N ARG A 369 -5.39 -3.46 -24.51
CA ARG A 369 -5.67 -2.53 -25.62
C ARG A 369 -6.82 -1.58 -25.29
N ARG A 370 -7.77 -2.00 -24.47
CA ARG A 370 -8.91 -1.17 -24.07
C ARG A 370 -8.63 -0.33 -22.82
N THR A 371 -7.77 -0.79 -21.91
CA THR A 371 -7.48 -0.08 -20.65
C THR A 371 -6.34 0.93 -20.78
N ILE A 372 -5.41 0.76 -21.73
CA ILE A 372 -4.25 1.65 -21.88
C ILE A 372 -4.64 3.12 -22.08
N GLY A 373 -5.66 3.41 -22.89
CA GLY A 373 -6.12 4.78 -23.10
C GLY A 373 -6.59 5.44 -21.80
N TYR A 374 -7.35 4.70 -20.99
CA TYR A 374 -7.82 5.21 -19.69
C TYR A 374 -6.67 5.37 -18.69
N SER A 375 -5.74 4.43 -18.64
CA SER A 375 -4.55 4.52 -17.77
C SER A 375 -3.72 5.76 -18.09
N LEU A 376 -3.46 6.05 -19.37
CA LEU A 376 -2.70 7.23 -19.79
C LEU A 376 -3.44 8.54 -19.48
N ILE A 377 -4.75 8.61 -19.76
CA ILE A 377 -5.56 9.81 -19.45
C ILE A 377 -5.59 10.07 -17.95
N LEU A 378 -5.82 9.05 -17.13
CA LEU A 378 -5.87 9.19 -15.69
C LEU A 378 -4.49 9.52 -15.10
N THR A 379 -3.41 8.94 -15.64
CA THR A 379 -2.03 9.30 -15.23
C THR A 379 -1.75 10.77 -15.51
N ALA A 380 -2.13 11.26 -16.70
CA ALA A 380 -2.00 12.68 -17.03
C ALA A 380 -2.85 13.56 -16.10
N ALA A 381 -4.09 13.14 -15.78
CA ALA A 381 -4.95 13.85 -14.84
C ALA A 381 -4.31 13.96 -13.44
N VAL A 382 -3.74 12.87 -12.92
CA VAL A 382 -2.98 12.89 -11.65
C VAL A 382 -1.78 13.83 -11.74
N GLY A 383 -1.06 13.83 -12.86
CA GLY A 383 0.03 14.77 -13.09
C GLY A 383 -0.42 16.24 -13.10
N PHE A 384 -1.57 16.55 -13.68
CA PHE A 384 -2.14 17.90 -13.64
C PHE A 384 -2.60 18.29 -12.24
N VAL A 385 -3.21 17.37 -11.49
CA VAL A 385 -3.56 17.61 -10.08
C VAL A 385 -2.31 17.96 -9.28
N ALA A 386 -1.21 17.22 -9.46
CA ALA A 386 0.05 17.51 -8.80
C ALA A 386 0.61 18.90 -9.17
N LEU A 387 0.45 19.35 -10.41
CA LEU A 387 0.82 20.72 -10.80
C LEU A 387 -0.08 21.76 -10.10
N ILE A 388 -1.39 21.53 -10.03
CA ILE A 388 -2.33 22.43 -9.35
C ILE A 388 -1.97 22.53 -7.86
N GLU A 389 -1.65 21.42 -7.20
CA GLU A 389 -1.25 21.40 -5.79
C GLU A 389 0.04 22.20 -5.53
N VAL A 390 0.97 22.23 -6.48
CA VAL A 390 2.20 23.02 -6.38
C VAL A 390 1.97 24.51 -6.66
N TYR A 391 1.26 24.85 -7.73
CA TYR A 391 1.20 26.23 -8.23
C TYR A 391 -0.01 27.03 -7.76
N LEU A 392 -1.14 26.37 -7.53
CA LEU A 392 -2.41 27.04 -7.25
C LEU A 392 -2.84 26.87 -5.79
N ILE A 393 -2.54 25.73 -5.15
CA ILE A 393 -3.01 25.41 -3.79
C ILE A 393 -1.89 24.83 -2.91
N PRO A 394 -0.76 25.53 -2.71
CA PRO A 394 0.37 25.01 -1.93
C PRO A 394 0.02 24.71 -0.46
N GLY A 395 -1.02 25.35 0.08
CA GLY A 395 -1.48 25.15 1.46
C GLY A 395 -2.17 23.81 1.74
N ILE A 396 -2.48 23.01 0.70
CA ILE A 396 -3.07 21.67 0.88
C ILE A 396 -2.01 20.62 1.24
N ILE A 397 -0.73 20.91 1.00
CA ILE A 397 0.35 19.96 1.17
C ILE A 397 0.74 19.91 2.66
N PRO A 398 0.75 18.73 3.31
CA PRO A 398 1.17 18.61 4.68
C PRO A 398 2.63 19.07 4.85
N THR A 399 2.89 19.89 5.87
CA THR A 399 4.24 20.31 6.24
C THR A 399 4.88 19.27 7.14
N LEU A 400 6.13 18.87 6.85
CA LEU A 400 6.97 18.14 7.79
C LEU A 400 7.39 19.12 8.90
N SER A 401 6.66 19.12 10.02
CA SER A 401 7.05 19.83 11.24
C SER A 401 8.02 19.03 12.07
#